data_AF-A0A327W212-F1
#
_entry.id   AF-A0A327W212-F1
#
_cell.length_a   1.000
_cell.length_b   1.000
_cell.length_c   1.000
_cell.angle_alpha   90.00
_cell.angle_beta   90.00
_cell.angle_gamma   90.00
#
_symmetry.space_group_name_H-M   'P 1'
#
loop_
_entity.id
_entity.type
_entity.pdbx_description
1 polymer ?
#
loop_
_entity_poly.entity_id
_entity_poly.type
_entity_poly.pdbx_seq_one_letter_code
_entity_poly.pdbx_strand_id
1 'polypeptide(L)'
;MTKSDVEGNKDIKNNYIRVEESNLEGSSYTMTRNSQSGGNVGLYITPDVNRPETTTESHEYGHGIGLTHAGFNQLGKGQPNIMVARNSIVDPEYQLDPNAEPNKMDGGFVNPDKRKVPQQNINDLNLGALEFINGKTNVGIFVNKYFE
;
A
#
# COMPACT_ATOMS: atom_id res chain seq x y z
N MET A 1 -19.78 11.01 -3.75
CA MET A 1 -19.78 9.53 -3.67
C MET A 1 -20.78 9.14 -2.61
N THR A 2 -21.70 8.26 -2.94
CA THR A 2 -22.72 7.72 -2.03
C THR A 2 -22.36 6.27 -1.65
N LYS A 3 -22.98 5.76 -0.59
CA LYS A 3 -22.91 4.34 -0.24
C LYS A 3 -23.29 3.42 -1.41
N SER A 4 -24.34 3.79 -2.15
CA SER A 4 -24.78 3.03 -3.32
C SER A 4 -23.74 3.03 -4.45
N ASP A 5 -22.94 4.09 -4.59
CA ASP A 5 -21.89 4.14 -5.63
C ASP A 5 -20.80 3.10 -5.34
N VAL A 6 -20.44 2.92 -4.07
CA VAL A 6 -19.36 2.01 -3.64
C VAL A 6 -19.84 0.57 -3.57
N GLU A 7 -20.95 0.31 -2.85
CA GLU A 7 -21.45 -1.05 -2.63
C GLU A 7 -22.01 -1.68 -3.92
N GLY A 8 -22.54 -0.84 -4.82
CA GLY A 8 -23.09 -1.24 -6.11
C GLY A 8 -22.05 -1.37 -7.23
N ASN A 9 -20.77 -1.09 -6.98
CA ASN A 9 -19.76 -1.07 -8.04
C ASN A 9 -19.56 -2.43 -8.70
N LYS A 10 -19.51 -2.44 -10.03
CA LYS A 10 -19.25 -3.63 -10.85
C LYS A 10 -18.11 -3.42 -11.86
N ASP A 11 -17.47 -2.25 -11.83
CA ASP A 11 -16.34 -1.94 -12.71
C ASP A 11 -15.05 -1.92 -11.88
N ILE A 12 -14.12 -2.82 -12.22
CA ILE A 12 -12.83 -2.97 -11.53
C ILE A 12 -11.95 -1.72 -11.65
N LYS A 13 -12.25 -0.84 -12.60
CA LYS A 13 -11.54 0.44 -12.78
C LYS A 13 -11.89 1.44 -11.70
N ASN A 14 -13.02 1.28 -11.02
CA ASN A 14 -13.46 2.19 -9.98
C ASN A 14 -12.85 1.79 -8.64
N ASN A 15 -12.01 2.68 -8.12
CA ASN A 15 -11.39 2.58 -6.82
C ASN A 15 -11.89 3.75 -5.95
N TYR A 16 -12.21 3.45 -4.69
CA TYR A 16 -12.85 4.40 -3.78
C TYR A 16 -11.97 4.63 -2.56
N ILE A 17 -11.38 5.82 -2.50
CA ILE A 17 -10.50 6.22 -1.40
C ILE A 17 -11.19 7.32 -0.61
N ARG A 18 -11.43 7.09 0.68
CA ARG A 18 -11.85 8.14 1.63
C ARG A 18 -10.59 8.71 2.30
N VAL A 19 -10.50 10.02 2.39
CA VAL A 19 -9.38 10.72 3.05
C VAL A 19 -9.92 11.49 4.25
N GLU A 20 -9.31 11.31 5.41
CA GLU A 20 -9.72 11.92 6.67
C GLU A 20 -8.53 12.47 7.45
N GLU A 21 -8.74 13.24 8.52
CA GLU A 21 -7.62 13.73 9.35
C GLU A 21 -6.95 12.62 10.17
N SER A 22 -7.73 11.63 10.60
CA SER A 22 -7.26 10.48 11.36
C SER A 22 -8.28 9.34 11.25
N ASN A 23 -7.86 8.13 11.63
CA ASN A 23 -8.73 6.96 11.73
C ASN A 23 -8.32 6.11 12.96
N LEU A 24 -9.08 5.07 13.26
CA LEU A 24 -8.81 4.19 14.41
C LEU A 24 -7.51 3.38 14.28
N GLU A 25 -7.03 3.15 13.06
CA GLU A 25 -5.79 2.41 12.77
C GLU A 25 -4.53 3.30 12.91
N GLY A 26 -4.70 4.61 13.02
CA GLY A 26 -3.61 5.58 13.09
C GLY A 26 -2.73 5.64 11.83
N SER A 27 -3.16 5.02 10.73
CA SER A 27 -2.42 4.93 9.47
C SER A 27 -3.35 4.72 8.29
N SER A 28 -2.89 5.07 7.09
CA SER A 28 -3.59 4.81 5.84
C SER A 28 -3.57 3.32 5.52
N TYR A 29 -4.67 2.82 4.95
CA TYR A 29 -4.76 1.43 4.52
C TYR A 29 -5.68 1.23 3.31
N THR A 30 -5.35 0.26 2.47
CA THR A 30 -6.26 -0.35 1.50
C THR A 30 -6.93 -1.59 2.11
N MET A 31 -8.25 -1.66 2.00
CA MET A 31 -9.00 -2.83 2.44
C MET A 31 -8.70 -4.03 1.56
N THR A 32 -8.48 -5.17 2.21
CA THR A 32 -8.27 -6.47 1.57
C THR A 32 -9.33 -7.45 2.10
N ARG A 33 -9.53 -8.60 1.42
CA ARG A 33 -10.52 -9.60 1.85
C ARG A 33 -9.86 -10.95 2.05
N ASN A 34 -10.09 -11.60 3.20
CA ASN A 34 -9.59 -12.95 3.48
C ASN A 34 -8.06 -13.10 3.27
N SER A 35 -7.28 -12.09 3.67
CA SER A 35 -5.83 -12.01 3.44
C SER A 35 -5.40 -11.91 1.97
N GLN A 36 -6.34 -11.72 1.04
CA GLN A 36 -6.07 -11.47 -0.37
C GLN A 36 -5.99 -9.96 -0.60
N SER A 37 -4.81 -9.50 -1.02
CA SER A 37 -4.63 -8.16 -1.60
C SER A 37 -5.48 -7.99 -2.86
N GLY A 38 -5.60 -6.75 -3.33
CA GLY A 38 -6.30 -6.41 -4.56
C GLY A 38 -7.61 -5.64 -4.36
N GLY A 39 -7.90 -5.16 -3.15
CA GLY A 39 -9.17 -4.49 -2.90
C GLY A 39 -9.26 -3.09 -3.48
N ASN A 40 -10.46 -2.70 -3.87
CA ASN A 40 -10.74 -1.42 -4.54
C ASN A 40 -11.19 -0.29 -3.61
N VAL A 41 -10.99 -0.43 -2.30
CA VAL A 41 -11.44 0.52 -1.27
C VAL A 41 -10.30 0.82 -0.31
N GLY A 42 -10.08 2.09 0.05
CA GLY A 42 -9.08 2.48 1.04
C GLY A 42 -9.53 3.65 1.92
N LEU A 43 -8.96 3.73 3.12
CA LEU A 43 -9.11 4.84 4.05
C LEU A 43 -7.73 5.42 4.34
N TYR A 44 -7.48 6.62 3.84
CA TYR A 44 -6.20 7.31 4.00
C TYR A 44 -6.34 8.44 5.00
N ILE A 45 -5.27 8.73 5.73
CA ILE A 45 -5.24 9.85 6.67
C ILE A 45 -4.34 10.96 6.15
N THR A 46 -4.71 12.22 6.34
CA THR A 46 -3.95 13.37 5.82
C THR A 46 -2.50 13.40 6.29
N PRO A 47 -2.11 13.01 7.54
CA PRO A 47 -0.70 12.98 7.93
C PRO A 47 0.17 12.05 7.07
N ASP A 48 -0.45 11.05 6.43
CA ASP A 48 0.23 10.01 5.67
C ASP A 48 0.37 10.32 4.19
N VAL A 49 -0.56 11.10 3.63
CA VAL A 49 -0.67 11.36 2.19
C VAL A 49 -0.54 12.85 1.84
N ASN A 50 -0.66 13.75 2.81
CA ASN A 50 -0.50 15.19 2.60
C ASN A 50 0.92 15.66 2.98
N ARG A 51 1.94 14.91 2.58
CA ARG A 51 3.35 15.25 2.78
C ARG A 51 4.11 15.14 1.47
N PRO A 52 5.00 16.10 1.14
CA PRO A 52 5.90 15.97 0.00
C PRO A 52 6.70 14.66 0.10
N GLU A 53 6.93 14.03 -1.05
CA GLU A 53 7.80 12.84 -1.22
C GLU A 53 7.31 11.54 -0.58
N THR A 54 6.17 11.53 0.12
CA THR A 54 5.63 10.29 0.65
C THR A 54 5.20 9.34 -0.47
N THR A 55 5.43 8.05 -0.24
CA THR A 55 5.07 6.97 -1.15
C THR A 55 3.89 6.16 -0.63
N THR A 56 3.15 6.69 0.34
CA THR A 56 2.09 5.93 1.04
C THR A 56 0.96 5.60 0.10
N GLU A 57 0.49 6.55 -0.70
CA GLU A 57 -0.53 6.33 -1.71
C GLU A 57 -0.10 5.26 -2.71
N SER A 58 1.18 5.25 -3.08
CA SER A 58 1.75 4.23 -3.98
C SER A 58 1.81 2.85 -3.32
N HIS A 59 2.13 2.78 -2.02
CA HIS A 59 2.12 1.54 -1.24
C HIS A 59 0.70 0.97 -1.11
N GLU A 60 -0.26 1.82 -0.73
CA GLU A 60 -1.66 1.44 -0.60
C GLU A 60 -2.28 1.08 -1.95
N TYR A 61 -1.90 1.76 -3.03
CA TYR A 61 -2.29 1.37 -4.38
C TYR A 61 -1.70 0.02 -4.77
N GLY A 62 -0.45 -0.27 -4.37
CA GLY A 62 0.17 -1.58 -4.50
C GLY A 62 -0.68 -2.70 -3.89
N HIS A 63 -1.18 -2.49 -2.66
CA HIS A 63 -2.16 -3.39 -2.06
C HIS A 63 -3.44 -3.50 -2.89
N GLY A 64 -3.94 -2.40 -3.45
CA GLY A 64 -5.14 -2.39 -4.29
C GLY A 64 -5.01 -3.17 -5.60
N ILE A 65 -3.79 -3.39 -6.10
CA ILE A 65 -3.53 -4.19 -7.31
C ILE A 65 -2.98 -5.59 -7.01
N GLY A 66 -2.96 -6.02 -5.75
CA GLY A 66 -2.64 -7.40 -5.39
C GLY A 66 -1.27 -7.62 -4.74
N LEU A 67 -0.49 -6.56 -4.50
CA LEU A 67 0.77 -6.71 -3.77
C LEU A 67 0.53 -6.90 -2.27
N THR A 68 1.41 -7.69 -1.66
CA THR A 68 1.46 -7.90 -0.20
C THR A 68 2.70 -7.23 0.37
N HIS A 69 2.73 -7.05 1.69
CA HIS A 69 3.90 -6.50 2.37
C HIS A 69 5.15 -7.35 2.11
N ALA A 70 6.28 -6.67 1.93
CA ALA A 70 7.58 -7.29 2.07
C ALA A 70 7.80 -7.73 3.54
N GLY A 71 8.75 -8.65 3.76
CA GLY A 71 9.08 -9.09 5.12
C GLY A 71 9.50 -7.93 6.04
N PHE A 72 9.19 -8.04 7.33
CA PHE A 72 9.42 -6.96 8.30
C PHE A 72 10.90 -6.55 8.48
N ASN A 73 11.82 -7.51 8.49
CA ASN A 73 13.26 -7.21 8.60
C ASN A 73 13.89 -7.10 7.21
N GLN A 74 14.40 -5.91 6.89
CA GLN A 74 15.03 -5.54 5.63
C GLN A 74 16.50 -5.09 5.78
N LEU A 75 17.11 -5.27 6.95
CA LEU A 75 18.54 -4.96 7.18
C LEU A 75 19.43 -5.70 6.18
N GLY A 76 20.38 -4.98 5.59
CA GLY A 76 21.33 -5.49 4.61
C GLY A 76 20.72 -5.89 3.26
N LYS A 77 19.42 -5.62 3.02
CA LYS A 77 18.75 -5.93 1.75
C LYS A 77 18.82 -4.78 0.74
N GLY A 78 19.39 -3.64 1.14
CA GLY A 78 19.54 -2.45 0.32
C GLY A 78 18.24 -1.69 0.14
N GLN A 79 18.09 -1.05 -1.03
CA GLN A 79 16.98 -0.17 -1.38
C GLN A 79 15.60 -0.76 -1.02
N PRO A 80 14.84 -0.20 -0.05
CA PRO A 80 13.53 -0.70 0.31
C PRO A 80 12.56 -0.58 -0.87
N ASN A 81 11.80 -1.64 -1.11
CA ASN A 81 10.77 -1.66 -2.14
C ASN A 81 9.48 -0.99 -1.67
N ILE A 82 8.53 -0.77 -2.58
CA ILE A 82 7.32 0.02 -2.31
C ILE A 82 6.45 -0.64 -1.25
N MET A 83 6.50 -1.96 -1.12
CA MET A 83 5.70 -2.75 -0.19
C MET A 83 6.37 -3.00 1.17
N VAL A 84 7.51 -2.37 1.45
CA VAL A 84 8.07 -2.37 2.80
C VAL A 84 7.13 -1.54 3.69
N ALA A 85 6.58 -2.20 4.72
CA ALA A 85 5.65 -1.59 5.67
C ALA A 85 6.38 -0.55 6.55
N ARG A 86 5.67 0.47 7.02
CA ARG A 86 6.24 1.60 7.77
C ARG A 86 6.98 1.20 9.05
N ASN A 87 6.61 0.09 9.69
CA ASN A 87 7.25 -0.42 10.89
C ASN A 87 8.43 -1.37 10.58
N SER A 88 8.83 -1.51 9.31
CA SER A 88 9.93 -2.41 8.95
C SER A 88 11.29 -1.84 9.38
N ILE A 89 12.18 -2.74 9.74
CA ILE A 89 13.57 -2.42 10.11
C ILE A 89 14.41 -2.41 8.82
N VAL A 90 15.18 -1.35 8.59
CA VAL A 90 15.99 -1.13 7.38
C VAL A 90 17.39 -0.65 7.75
N ASP A 91 18.29 -0.59 6.77
CA ASP A 91 19.61 0.03 6.97
C ASP A 91 19.47 1.53 7.32
N PRO A 92 20.39 2.11 8.12
CA PRO A 92 20.27 3.47 8.65
C PRO A 92 19.95 4.54 7.61
N GLU A 93 20.53 4.46 6.41
CA GLU A 93 20.28 5.43 5.32
C GLU A 93 18.82 5.48 4.83
N TYR A 94 18.02 4.47 5.15
CA TYR A 94 16.61 4.36 4.78
C TYR A 94 15.65 4.61 5.95
N GLN A 95 16.15 4.87 7.15
CA GLN A 95 15.34 5.14 8.34
C GLN A 95 14.72 6.55 8.31
N LEU A 96 13.68 6.78 9.11
CA LEU A 96 13.13 8.12 9.38
C LEU A 96 14.20 9.04 9.97
N ASP A 97 14.98 8.52 10.94
CA ASP A 97 16.21 9.14 11.42
C ASP A 97 17.39 8.18 11.18
N PRO A 98 18.36 8.53 10.32
CA PRO A 98 19.55 7.70 10.08
C PRO A 98 20.44 7.48 11.32
N ASN A 99 20.27 8.27 12.38
CA ASN A 99 21.03 8.11 13.62
C ASN A 99 20.29 7.30 14.68
N ALA A 100 19.00 7.01 14.48
CA ALA A 100 18.23 6.20 15.43
C ALA A 100 18.68 4.74 15.40
N GLU A 101 18.61 4.07 16.55
CA GLU A 101 18.79 2.63 16.59
C GLU A 101 17.65 1.93 15.82
N PRO A 102 17.93 0.91 15.01
CA PRO A 102 16.87 0.19 14.30
C PRO A 102 15.82 -0.39 15.26
N ASN A 103 14.57 -0.43 14.82
CA ASN A 103 13.40 -0.90 15.62
C ASN A 103 13.03 -0.02 16.82
N LYS A 104 13.43 1.25 16.82
CA LYS A 104 13.00 2.22 17.82
C LYS A 104 11.97 3.20 17.26
N MET A 105 11.00 3.57 18.10
CA MET A 105 9.91 4.48 17.73
C MET A 105 10.38 5.93 17.50
N ASP A 106 11.60 6.27 17.87
CA ASP A 106 12.22 7.58 17.69
C ASP A 106 12.80 7.80 16.28
N GLY A 107 12.58 6.87 15.34
CA GLY A 107 12.96 7.03 13.94
C GLY A 107 13.66 5.82 13.32
N GLY A 108 13.85 4.74 14.07
CA GLY A 108 14.54 3.50 13.64
C GLY A 108 13.76 2.59 12.69
N PHE A 109 12.71 3.10 12.05
CA PHE A 109 11.92 2.38 11.05
C PHE A 109 12.02 3.06 9.70
N VAL A 110 11.62 2.35 8.64
CA VAL A 110 11.70 2.84 7.26
C VAL A 110 11.05 4.22 7.11
N ASN A 111 11.76 5.12 6.44
CA ASN A 111 11.17 6.35 5.92
C ASN A 111 10.39 6.02 4.65
N PRO A 112 9.06 6.25 4.60
CA PRO A 112 8.25 6.02 3.40
C PRO A 112 8.84 6.63 2.13
N ASP A 113 9.44 7.81 2.23
CA ASP A 113 9.97 8.59 1.10
C ASP A 113 11.16 7.88 0.42
N LYS A 114 11.79 6.95 1.14
CA LYS A 114 12.94 6.19 0.64
C LYS A 114 12.53 4.97 -0.16
N ARG A 115 11.26 4.55 -0.15
CA ARG A 115 10.80 3.36 -0.89
C ARG A 115 10.83 3.60 -2.40
N LYS A 116 11.10 2.55 -3.17
CA LYS A 116 11.06 2.58 -4.64
C LYS A 116 10.25 1.41 -5.19
N VAL A 117 9.81 1.51 -6.44
CA VAL A 117 9.17 0.41 -7.17
C VAL A 117 10.23 -0.33 -8.02
N PRO A 118 10.88 -1.40 -7.52
CA PRO A 118 11.72 -2.26 -8.33
C PRO A 118 10.90 -3.16 -9.26
N GLN A 119 11.58 -3.75 -10.25
CA GLN A 119 11.02 -4.78 -11.13
C GLN A 119 10.41 -5.96 -10.35
N GLN A 120 10.95 -6.29 -9.17
CA GLN A 120 10.40 -7.37 -8.35
C GLN A 120 8.94 -7.13 -7.97
N ASN A 121 8.53 -5.89 -7.66
CA ASN A 121 7.12 -5.62 -7.38
C ASN A 121 6.23 -5.88 -8.61
N ILE A 122 6.72 -5.59 -9.82
CA ILE A 122 5.98 -5.91 -11.05
C ILE A 122 5.87 -7.42 -11.23
N ASN A 123 6.95 -8.15 -10.96
CA ASN A 123 6.98 -9.62 -11.03
C ASN A 123 6.02 -10.25 -10.01
N ASP A 124 5.95 -9.69 -8.80
CA ASP A 124 5.11 -10.19 -7.70
C ASP A 124 3.60 -10.04 -7.97
N LEU A 125 3.21 -9.13 -8.89
CA LEU A 125 1.83 -9.07 -9.40
C LEU A 125 1.45 -10.31 -10.21
N ASN A 126 2.43 -11.10 -10.65
CA ASN A 126 2.26 -12.33 -11.42
C ASN A 126 1.32 -12.17 -12.63
N LEU A 127 1.44 -11.04 -13.34
CA LEU A 127 0.53 -10.67 -14.43
C LEU A 127 0.49 -11.71 -15.56
N GLY A 128 1.59 -12.45 -15.76
CA GLY A 128 1.67 -13.51 -16.77
C GLY A 128 0.82 -14.75 -16.46
N ALA A 129 0.35 -14.92 -15.23
CA ALA A 129 -0.55 -16.01 -14.85
C ALA A 129 -2.03 -15.62 -15.00
N LEU A 130 -2.34 -14.37 -15.32
CA LEU A 130 -3.72 -13.91 -15.50
C LEU A 130 -4.26 -14.33 -16.86
N GLU A 131 -5.55 -14.63 -16.90
CA GLU A 131 -6.26 -14.89 -18.15
C GLU A 131 -6.58 -13.57 -18.85
N PHE A 132 -6.21 -13.47 -20.13
CA PHE A 132 -6.50 -12.30 -20.96
C PHE A 132 -7.59 -12.62 -21.98
N ILE A 133 -8.61 -11.77 -22.02
CA ILE A 133 -9.67 -11.81 -23.02
C ILE A 133 -9.54 -10.55 -23.87
N ASN A 134 -9.27 -10.72 -25.16
CA ASN A 134 -9.05 -9.61 -26.10
C ASN A 134 -7.97 -8.61 -25.62
N GLY A 135 -6.87 -9.15 -25.07
CA GLY A 135 -5.74 -8.34 -24.58
C GLY A 135 -6.02 -7.57 -23.29
N LYS A 136 -7.09 -7.90 -22.57
CA LYS A 136 -7.45 -7.27 -21.29
C LYS A 136 -7.64 -8.32 -20.20
N THR A 137 -7.28 -7.96 -18.98
CA THR A 137 -7.55 -8.75 -17.79
C THR A 137 -7.93 -7.82 -16.63
N ASN A 138 -8.53 -8.37 -15.59
CA ASN A 138 -8.87 -7.65 -14.37
C ASN A 138 -7.83 -7.99 -13.30
N VAL A 139 -7.35 -6.96 -12.61
CA VAL A 139 -6.42 -7.10 -11.48
C VAL A 139 -7.16 -6.66 -10.22
N GLY A 140 -7.07 -7.47 -9.17
CA GLY A 140 -7.73 -7.21 -7.90
C GLY A 140 -9.14 -7.82 -7.75
N ILE A 141 -9.85 -7.38 -6.72
CA ILE A 141 -11.13 -7.91 -6.25
C ILE A 141 -12.06 -6.77 -5.83
N PHE A 142 -13.37 -7.04 -5.85
CA PHE A 142 -14.37 -6.13 -5.29
C PHE A 142 -14.50 -6.33 -3.79
N VAL A 143 -14.02 -5.35 -3.02
CA VAL A 143 -14.34 -5.24 -1.59
C VAL A 143 -15.62 -4.44 -1.42
N ASN A 144 -15.77 -3.33 -2.15
CA ASN A 144 -16.99 -2.52 -2.23
C ASN A 144 -17.60 -2.16 -0.86
N LYS A 145 -16.77 -1.98 0.17
CA LYS A 145 -17.24 -1.57 1.50
C LYS A 145 -17.28 -0.05 1.57
N TYR A 146 -18.41 0.51 1.97
CA TYR A 146 -18.50 1.93 2.27
C TYR A 146 -17.99 2.22 3.69
N PHE A 147 -17.22 3.30 3.86
CA PHE A 147 -16.90 3.87 5.17
C PHE A 147 -17.99 4.88 5.52
N GLU A 148 -18.68 4.68 6.65
CA GLU A 148 -19.71 5.61 7.18
C GLU A 148 -19.10 6.92 7.68
#